data_AF-A0A2G9R9Z1-F1
#
_entry.id   AF-A0A2G9R9Z1-F1
#
_cell.length_a   1.000
_cell.length_b   1.000
_cell.length_c   1.000
_cell.angle_alpha   90.00
_cell.angle_beta   90.00
_cell.angle_gamma   90.00
#
_symmetry.space_group_name_H-M   'P 1'
#
loop_
_entity.id
_entity.type
_entity.pdbx_description
1 polymer ?
#
loop_
_entity_poly.entity_id
_entity_poly.type
_entity_poly.pdbx_seq_one_letter_code
_entity_poly.pdbx_strand_id
1 'polypeptide(L)'
;QQNDGQFTVIQLVGMLRGIAAGMKYLADMNYVHRDLAARNILVNSNLVCKVSDFGLSRFLEDDTSDPTYTSALGGKIPIRWTAPEAIQYRKFTSASDVWSYGIVMWEVMSYGERPYWDMTNQDVINAIEQDYRLPPPMDCPNALHQLMLDCWQKDRNHRPKFAQIVNTLDKMIRNPNSLKAMAPLSSGVNLPLLDRTVPDYTSFNTVDEWLDAIKMGQYKESFANAGFTSFDVVSQMTMEDILRVGVTLAGHQKKILNSIQVMRAQMNQIQSVEV
;
A
#
# COMPACT_ATOMS: atom_id res chain seq x y z
N GLN A 1 -14.29 1.76 7.25
CA GLN A 1 -15.27 0.92 7.98
C GLN A 1 -16.70 0.95 7.39
N GLN A 2 -17.36 2.08 7.13
CA GLN A 2 -18.73 2.04 6.55
C GLN A 2 -18.78 1.95 5.00
N ASN A 3 -17.70 2.32 4.30
CA ASN A 3 -17.65 2.38 2.83
C ASN A 3 -16.57 1.48 2.18
N ASP A 4 -15.98 0.56 2.95
CA ASP A 4 -14.88 -0.28 2.46
C ASP A 4 -15.42 -1.24 1.39
N GLY A 5 -14.80 -1.22 0.19
CA GLY A 5 -15.21 -2.09 -0.92
C GLY A 5 -16.43 -1.61 -1.73
N GLN A 6 -16.97 -0.41 -1.46
CA GLN A 6 -18.10 0.13 -2.23
C GLN A 6 -17.71 0.70 -3.61
N PHE A 7 -16.41 0.87 -3.86
CA PHE A 7 -15.90 1.36 -5.13
C PHE A 7 -15.20 0.25 -5.90
N THR A 8 -15.44 0.22 -7.21
CA THR A 8 -14.67 -0.62 -8.12
C THR A 8 -13.24 -0.13 -8.23
N VAL A 9 -12.30 -1.04 -8.54
CA VAL A 9 -10.89 -0.69 -8.78
C VAL A 9 -10.75 0.43 -9.82
N ILE A 10 -11.55 0.40 -10.88
CA ILE A 10 -11.51 1.44 -11.94
C ILE A 10 -11.92 2.83 -11.42
N GLN A 11 -12.87 2.91 -10.46
CA GLN A 11 -13.23 4.18 -9.82
C GLN A 11 -12.07 4.71 -8.96
N LEU A 12 -11.40 3.84 -8.21
CA LEU A 12 -10.22 4.21 -7.43
C LEU A 12 -9.06 4.68 -8.33
N VAL A 13 -8.83 3.99 -9.46
CA VAL A 13 -7.85 4.43 -10.47
C VAL A 13 -8.22 5.80 -11.04
N GLY A 14 -9.51 6.07 -11.25
CA GLY A 14 -10.02 7.37 -11.68
C GLY A 14 -9.72 8.49 -10.67
N MET A 15 -9.94 8.22 -9.38
CA MET A 15 -9.59 9.15 -8.29
C MET A 15 -8.09 9.46 -8.29
N LEU A 16 -7.24 8.44 -8.34
CA LEU A 16 -5.78 8.57 -8.40
C LEU A 16 -5.32 9.36 -9.62
N ARG A 17 -5.92 9.08 -10.79
CA ARG A 17 -5.63 9.81 -12.02
C ARG A 17 -5.97 11.30 -11.89
N GLY A 18 -7.10 11.64 -11.25
CA GLY A 18 -7.48 13.03 -10.97
C GLY A 18 -6.44 13.76 -10.09
N ILE A 19 -6.00 13.10 -9.02
CA ILE A 19 -4.95 13.63 -8.12
C ILE A 19 -3.63 13.81 -8.88
N ALA A 20 -3.19 12.81 -9.65
CA ALA A 20 -1.98 12.89 -10.46
C ALA A 20 -2.01 14.03 -11.48
N ALA A 21 -3.17 14.28 -12.10
CA ALA A 21 -3.35 15.38 -13.04
C ALA A 21 -3.22 16.75 -12.33
N GLY A 22 -3.78 16.89 -11.12
CA GLY A 22 -3.59 18.08 -10.29
C GLY A 22 -2.13 18.30 -9.92
N MET A 23 -1.43 17.24 -9.50
CA MET A 23 0.00 17.32 -9.15
C MET A 23 0.90 17.56 -10.35
N LYS A 24 0.55 17.05 -11.53
CA LYS A 24 1.22 17.40 -12.80
C LYS A 24 1.12 18.91 -13.05
N TYR A 25 -0.07 19.48 -12.91
CA TYR A 25 -0.26 20.92 -13.08
C TYR A 25 0.58 21.73 -12.09
N LEU A 26 0.63 21.34 -10.81
CA LEU A 26 1.48 22.02 -9.82
C LEU A 26 2.96 21.93 -10.19
N ALA A 27 3.43 20.75 -10.59
CA ALA A 27 4.82 20.56 -11.00
C ALA A 27 5.18 21.38 -12.25
N ASP A 28 4.29 21.44 -13.26
CA ASP A 28 4.47 22.26 -14.46
C ASP A 28 4.51 23.78 -14.13
N MET A 29 3.85 24.18 -13.05
CA MET A 29 3.87 25.55 -12.51
C MET A 29 5.02 25.80 -11.53
N ASN A 30 6.00 24.90 -11.44
CA ASN A 30 7.12 24.96 -10.49
C ASN A 30 6.68 25.07 -9.00
N TYR A 31 5.50 24.54 -8.66
CA TYR A 31 5.01 24.44 -7.28
C TYR A 31 5.30 23.07 -6.68
N VAL A 32 5.89 23.06 -5.49
CA VAL A 32 6.07 21.86 -4.66
C VAL A 32 5.08 21.90 -3.50
N HIS A 33 4.28 20.85 -3.35
CA HIS A 33 3.19 20.75 -2.38
C HIS A 33 3.69 20.51 -0.95
N ARG A 34 4.65 19.58 -0.78
CA ARG A 34 5.33 19.20 0.49
C ARG A 34 4.48 18.49 1.54
N ASP A 35 3.16 18.60 1.47
CA ASP A 35 2.22 17.89 2.34
C ASP A 35 1.14 17.15 1.56
N LEU A 36 1.53 16.46 0.48
CA LEU A 36 0.58 15.66 -0.29
C LEU A 36 0.22 14.40 0.50
N ALA A 37 -1.06 14.27 0.86
CA ALA A 37 -1.61 13.14 1.60
C ALA A 37 -3.12 13.03 1.31
N ALA A 38 -3.73 11.86 1.51
CA ALA A 38 -5.16 11.69 1.24
C ALA A 38 -6.05 12.67 2.05
N ARG A 39 -5.65 13.02 3.27
CA ARG A 39 -6.32 14.06 4.09
C ARG A 39 -6.41 15.44 3.44
N ASN A 40 -5.50 15.74 2.51
CA ASN A 40 -5.42 17.02 1.80
C ASN A 40 -6.00 16.91 0.38
N ILE A 41 -6.71 15.82 0.07
CA ILE A 41 -7.48 15.65 -1.15
C ILE A 41 -8.96 15.80 -0.84
N LEU A 42 -9.61 16.75 -1.50
CA LEU A 42 -11.06 16.93 -1.40
C LEU A 42 -11.76 16.16 -2.50
N VAL A 43 -12.93 15.58 -2.18
CA VAL A 43 -13.76 14.81 -3.12
C VAL A 43 -15.13 15.46 -3.22
N ASN A 44 -15.58 15.77 -4.43
CA ASN A 44 -16.94 16.33 -4.63
C ASN A 44 -18.00 15.24 -4.83
N SER A 45 -19.26 15.64 -4.98
CA SER A 45 -20.41 14.73 -5.19
C SER A 45 -20.31 13.82 -6.42
N ASN A 46 -19.46 14.16 -7.40
CA ASN A 46 -19.22 13.38 -8.61
C ASN A 46 -17.93 12.54 -8.52
N LEU A 47 -17.39 12.33 -7.31
CA LEU A 47 -16.15 11.62 -7.04
C LEU A 47 -14.89 12.24 -7.69
N VAL A 48 -14.95 13.53 -8.02
CA VAL A 48 -13.78 14.26 -8.53
C VAL A 48 -12.87 14.61 -7.37
N CYS A 49 -11.66 14.05 -7.36
CA CYS A 49 -10.61 14.36 -6.41
C CYS A 49 -9.82 15.61 -6.80
N LYS A 50 -9.59 16.51 -5.85
CA LYS A 50 -8.83 17.75 -6.05
C LYS A 50 -7.81 17.95 -4.94
N VAL A 51 -6.59 18.33 -5.34
CA VAL A 51 -5.51 18.71 -4.41
C VAL A 51 -5.91 20.00 -3.68
N SER A 52 -5.67 20.04 -2.37
CA SER A 52 -5.96 21.18 -1.49
C SER A 52 -4.85 21.34 -0.45
N ASP A 53 -4.98 22.33 0.43
CA ASP A 53 -4.01 22.68 1.47
C ASP A 53 -2.62 23.08 0.95
N PHE A 54 -2.56 24.31 0.45
CA PHE A 54 -1.32 24.94 -0.02
C PHE A 54 -0.52 25.63 1.10
N GLY A 55 -0.86 25.41 2.38
CA GLY A 55 -0.23 26.12 3.51
C GLY A 55 1.29 25.90 3.61
N LEU A 56 1.73 24.69 3.25
CA LEU A 56 3.15 24.31 3.19
C LEU A 56 3.75 24.37 1.78
N SER A 57 2.93 24.65 0.77
CA SER A 57 3.37 24.70 -0.63
C SER A 57 4.24 25.93 -0.91
N ARG A 58 5.18 25.80 -1.85
CA ARG A 58 6.06 26.90 -2.26
C ARG A 58 6.40 26.81 -3.75
N PHE A 59 6.55 27.99 -4.36
CA PHE A 59 7.10 28.15 -5.70
C PHE A 59 8.62 27.94 -5.67
N LEU A 60 9.17 27.27 -6.68
CA LEU A 60 10.61 27.18 -6.92
C LEU A 60 11.01 28.29 -7.90
N GLU A 61 11.94 29.15 -7.50
CA GLU A 61 12.52 30.16 -8.41
C GLU A 61 13.42 29.46 -9.45
N ASP A 62 13.34 29.89 -10.71
CA ASP A 62 14.03 29.27 -11.86
C ASP A 62 15.57 29.42 -11.85
N ASP A 63 16.14 30.19 -10.91
CA ASP A 63 17.52 30.71 -10.99
C ASP A 63 18.57 29.87 -10.25
N THR A 64 18.27 28.64 -9.85
CA THR A 64 19.27 27.72 -9.29
C THR A 64 19.42 26.48 -10.16
N SER A 65 20.66 26.24 -10.59
CA SER A 65 21.10 25.08 -11.39
C SER A 65 20.80 23.70 -10.75
N ASP A 66 20.27 23.68 -9.53
CA ASP A 66 19.56 22.55 -8.90
C ASP A 66 18.20 23.11 -8.42
N PRO A 67 17.03 22.63 -8.91
CA PRO A 67 15.70 23.11 -8.52
C PRO A 67 15.32 22.56 -7.14
N THR A 68 16.16 22.84 -6.14
CA THR A 68 16.11 22.20 -4.84
C THR A 68 15.98 23.23 -3.74
N TYR A 69 14.82 23.19 -3.10
CA TYR A 69 14.58 24.03 -1.94
C TYR A 69 14.98 23.30 -0.67
N THR A 70 15.82 23.95 0.13
CA THR A 70 16.15 23.54 1.50
C THR A 70 15.37 24.42 2.47
N SER A 71 14.37 23.86 3.17
CA SER A 71 13.55 24.64 4.11
C SER A 71 14.32 25.00 5.38
N ALA A 72 14.55 26.29 5.63
CA ALA A 72 15.06 26.80 6.90
C ALA A 72 13.99 26.89 8.00
N LEU A 73 12.70 26.75 7.68
CA LEU A 73 11.58 26.98 8.60
C LEU A 73 11.15 25.70 9.37
N GLY A 74 11.18 25.79 10.69
CA GLY A 74 10.96 24.72 11.68
C GLY A 74 9.51 24.28 11.88
N GLY A 75 8.92 23.66 10.86
CA GLY A 75 7.65 22.90 10.99
C GLY A 75 7.87 21.40 11.18
N LYS A 76 6.91 20.74 11.86
CA LYS A 76 6.86 19.27 12.00
C LYS A 76 6.52 18.65 10.65
N ILE A 77 7.43 17.83 10.10
CA ILE A 77 7.25 17.12 8.83
C ILE A 77 6.29 15.93 9.00
N PRO A 78 5.36 15.69 8.06
CA PRO A 78 4.54 14.47 8.02
C PRO A 78 5.37 13.27 7.55
N ILE A 79 6.21 12.72 8.45
CA ILE A 79 7.23 11.69 8.17
C ILE A 79 6.75 10.56 7.24
N ARG A 80 5.55 10.00 7.49
CA ARG A 80 5.01 8.86 6.74
C ARG A 80 4.69 9.12 5.26
N TRP A 81 4.57 10.39 4.86
CA TRP A 81 4.33 10.81 3.47
C TRP A 81 5.58 11.42 2.83
N THR A 82 6.64 11.66 3.60
CA THR A 82 7.76 12.47 3.15
C THR A 82 8.89 11.60 2.62
N ALA A 83 9.45 11.99 1.47
CA ALA A 83 10.59 11.31 0.87
C ALA A 83 11.84 11.34 1.78
N PRO A 84 12.72 10.33 1.73
CA PRO A 84 13.87 10.23 2.62
C PRO A 84 14.81 11.45 2.51
N GLU A 85 15.05 11.95 1.30
CA GLU A 85 15.88 13.15 1.10
C GLU A 85 15.26 14.43 1.67
N ALA A 86 13.93 14.49 1.72
CA ALA A 86 13.19 15.62 2.29
C ALA A 86 13.12 15.53 3.82
N ILE A 87 13.13 14.32 4.40
CA ILE A 87 13.28 14.11 5.84
C ILE A 87 14.68 14.50 6.29
N GLN A 88 15.71 13.94 5.65
CA GLN A 88 17.10 14.03 6.10
C GLN A 88 17.74 15.38 5.78
N TYR A 89 17.52 15.89 4.57
CA TYR A 89 18.22 17.08 4.06
C TYR A 89 17.28 18.25 3.79
N ARG A 90 15.98 18.13 4.15
CA ARG A 90 14.95 19.14 3.86
C ARG A 90 14.85 19.48 2.36
N LYS A 91 15.24 18.55 1.48
CA LYS A 91 15.32 18.73 0.03
C LYS A 91 13.96 18.45 -0.63
N PHE A 92 13.11 19.46 -0.72
CA PHE A 92 11.77 19.34 -1.31
C PHE A 92 11.77 19.67 -2.79
N THR A 93 11.19 18.79 -3.61
CA THR A 93 11.06 18.92 -5.07
C THR A 93 9.79 18.24 -5.56
N SER A 94 9.43 18.41 -6.83
CA SER A 94 8.33 17.63 -7.42
C SER A 94 8.57 16.12 -7.33
N ALA A 95 9.83 15.66 -7.28
CA ALA A 95 10.16 14.25 -7.08
C ALA A 95 9.94 13.75 -5.64
N SER A 96 10.02 14.64 -4.63
CA SER A 96 9.58 14.28 -3.27
C SER A 96 8.07 14.25 -3.16
N ASP A 97 7.34 15.11 -3.91
CA ASP A 97 5.88 15.01 -4.00
C ASP A 97 5.44 13.72 -4.73
N VAL A 98 6.23 13.21 -5.68
CA VAL A 98 5.97 11.89 -6.30
C VAL A 98 6.04 10.76 -5.26
N TRP A 99 6.99 10.81 -4.32
CA TRP A 99 7.02 9.84 -3.22
C TRP A 99 5.73 9.91 -2.39
N SER A 100 5.33 11.12 -2.01
CA SER A 100 4.08 11.36 -1.28
C SER A 100 2.86 10.87 -2.05
N TYR A 101 2.85 11.05 -3.37
CA TYR A 101 1.80 10.53 -4.24
C TYR A 101 1.74 9.00 -4.22
N GLY A 102 2.88 8.30 -4.19
CA GLY A 102 2.91 6.84 -3.99
C GLY A 102 2.25 6.41 -2.68
N ILE A 103 2.44 7.19 -1.60
CA ILE A 103 1.73 6.95 -0.32
C ILE A 103 0.23 7.21 -0.47
N VAL A 104 -0.20 8.26 -1.16
CA VAL A 104 -1.62 8.52 -1.46
C VAL A 104 -2.24 7.40 -2.29
N MET A 105 -1.50 6.84 -3.25
CA MET A 105 -1.96 5.65 -3.99
C MET A 105 -2.24 4.49 -3.05
N TRP A 106 -1.33 4.24 -2.10
CA TRP A 106 -1.51 3.20 -1.10
C TRP A 106 -2.72 3.46 -0.20
N GLU A 107 -2.89 4.69 0.30
CA GLU A 107 -4.05 5.11 1.10
C GLU A 107 -5.38 4.89 0.37
N VAL A 108 -5.47 5.28 -0.90
CA VAL A 108 -6.71 5.12 -1.68
C VAL A 108 -7.02 3.64 -1.91
N MET A 109 -6.01 2.84 -2.26
CA MET A 109 -6.20 1.41 -2.51
C MET A 109 -6.46 0.60 -1.22
N SER A 110 -6.04 1.11 -0.06
CA SER A 110 -6.34 0.54 1.25
C SER A 110 -7.60 1.12 1.91
N TYR A 111 -8.37 1.95 1.21
CA TYR A 111 -9.56 2.62 1.77
C TYR A 111 -9.26 3.48 3.01
N GLY A 112 -8.09 4.12 3.03
CA GLY A 112 -7.68 5.09 4.04
C GLY A 112 -6.98 4.48 5.25
N GLU A 113 -6.36 3.29 5.11
CA GLU A 113 -5.48 2.80 6.16
C GLU A 113 -4.34 3.78 6.42
N ARG A 114 -3.90 3.84 7.68
CA ARG A 114 -2.76 4.66 8.08
C ARG A 114 -1.46 4.09 7.50
N PRO A 115 -0.70 4.84 6.67
CA PRO A 115 0.57 4.34 6.13
C PRO A 115 1.54 3.95 7.23
N TYR A 116 2.12 2.74 7.15
CA TYR A 116 2.99 2.14 8.18
C TYR A 116 2.31 1.93 9.55
N TRP A 117 0.98 1.96 9.62
CA TRP A 117 0.18 1.62 10.79
C TRP A 117 0.69 2.24 12.11
N ASP A 118 1.02 1.41 13.10
CA ASP A 118 1.40 1.81 14.45
C ASP A 118 2.90 2.03 14.65
N MET A 119 3.72 1.84 13.60
CA MET A 119 5.17 2.10 13.67
C MET A 119 5.42 3.53 14.16
N THR A 120 6.37 3.73 15.07
CA THR A 120 6.72 5.10 15.48
C THR A 120 7.34 5.85 14.30
N ASN A 121 7.40 7.18 14.36
CA ASN A 121 8.08 7.94 13.31
C ASN A 121 9.55 7.51 13.14
N GLN A 122 10.21 7.12 14.23
CA GLN A 122 11.59 6.63 14.18
C GLN A 122 11.67 5.28 13.46
N ASP A 123 10.76 4.36 13.75
CA ASP A 123 10.72 3.05 13.08
C ASP A 123 10.43 3.19 11.59
N VAL A 124 9.55 4.12 11.21
CA VAL A 124 9.26 4.41 9.80
C VAL A 124 10.51 4.90 9.07
N ILE A 125 11.28 5.81 9.69
CA ILE A 125 12.54 6.30 9.12
C ILE A 125 13.52 5.14 8.93
N ASN A 126 13.75 4.36 9.99
CA ASN A 126 14.67 3.22 9.95
C ASN A 126 14.27 2.18 8.89
N ALA A 127 12.97 1.89 8.76
CA ALA A 127 12.47 0.95 7.78
C ALA A 127 12.69 1.45 6.34
N ILE A 128 12.38 2.71 6.06
CA ILE A 128 12.61 3.31 4.74
C ILE A 128 14.10 3.27 4.36
N GLU A 129 14.99 3.56 5.31
CA GLU A 129 16.45 3.51 5.12
C GLU A 129 16.97 2.10 4.82
N GLN A 130 16.37 1.08 5.45
CA GLN A 130 16.62 -0.35 5.20
C GLN A 130 15.87 -0.90 3.98
N ASP A 131 15.41 -0.02 3.09
CA ASP A 131 14.71 -0.35 1.84
C ASP A 131 13.38 -1.11 2.02
N TYR A 132 12.80 -1.09 3.23
CA TYR A 132 11.42 -1.54 3.43
C TYR A 132 10.43 -0.61 2.73
N ARG A 133 9.41 -1.19 2.10
CA ARG A 133 8.30 -0.49 1.45
C ARG A 133 6.98 -1.12 1.85
N LEU A 134 5.90 -0.34 1.78
CA LEU A 134 4.56 -0.83 2.11
C LEU A 134 4.16 -1.99 1.18
N PRO A 135 3.58 -3.08 1.73
CA PRO A 135 3.08 -4.18 0.92
C PRO A 135 1.88 -3.76 0.07
N PRO A 136 1.54 -4.51 -0.99
CA PRO A 136 0.33 -4.24 -1.76
C PRO A 136 -0.91 -4.30 -0.87
N PRO A 137 -1.84 -3.32 -0.97
CA PRO A 137 -3.15 -3.43 -0.34
C PRO A 137 -3.93 -4.66 -0.85
N MET A 138 -4.94 -5.08 -0.09
CA MET A 138 -5.82 -6.18 -0.49
C MET A 138 -6.49 -5.87 -1.84
N ASP A 139 -6.56 -6.89 -2.71
CA ASP A 139 -7.13 -6.79 -4.06
C ASP A 139 -6.51 -5.71 -4.96
N CYS A 140 -5.31 -5.22 -4.62
CA CYS A 140 -4.59 -4.23 -5.41
C CYS A 140 -4.02 -4.89 -6.68
N PRO A 141 -4.34 -4.37 -7.89
CA PRO A 141 -3.69 -4.80 -9.12
C PRO A 141 -2.17 -4.62 -9.06
N ASN A 142 -1.42 -5.63 -9.51
CA ASN A 142 0.05 -5.61 -9.52
C ASN A 142 0.61 -4.36 -10.22
N ALA A 143 -0.03 -3.92 -11.29
CA ALA A 143 0.43 -2.74 -12.05
C ALA A 143 0.31 -1.44 -11.23
N LEU A 144 -0.67 -1.33 -10.32
CA LEU A 144 -0.78 -0.18 -9.43
C LEU A 144 0.25 -0.25 -8.31
N HIS A 145 0.47 -1.42 -7.70
CA HIS A 145 1.50 -1.56 -6.67
C HIS A 145 2.90 -1.34 -7.25
N GLN A 146 3.18 -1.83 -8.46
CA GLN A 146 4.44 -1.54 -9.14
C GLN A 146 4.64 -0.03 -9.33
N LEU A 147 3.61 0.70 -9.76
CA LEU A 147 3.68 2.16 -9.88
C LEU A 147 3.93 2.85 -8.52
N MET A 148 3.41 2.31 -7.41
CA MET A 148 3.76 2.79 -6.05
C MET A 148 5.25 2.57 -5.76
N LEU A 149 5.78 1.37 -6.04
CA LEU A 149 7.20 1.07 -5.87
C LEU A 149 8.10 1.97 -6.73
N ASP A 150 7.69 2.28 -7.96
CA ASP A 150 8.39 3.21 -8.84
C ASP A 150 8.40 4.64 -8.25
N CYS A 151 7.32 5.06 -7.58
CA CYS A 151 7.28 6.33 -6.85
C CYS A 151 8.18 6.32 -5.60
N TRP A 152 8.45 5.15 -5.01
CA TRP A 152 9.27 4.98 -3.80
C TRP A 152 10.72 4.54 -4.09
N GLN A 153 11.21 4.78 -5.29
CA GLN A 153 12.63 4.63 -5.61
C GLN A 153 13.48 5.52 -4.69
N LYS A 154 14.56 4.94 -4.15
CA LYS A 154 15.45 5.62 -3.20
C LYS A 154 16.09 6.85 -3.84
N ASP A 155 16.67 6.66 -5.02
CA ASP A 155 17.13 7.78 -5.85
C ASP A 155 15.93 8.47 -6.52
N ARG A 156 15.75 9.75 -6.18
CA ARG A 156 14.68 10.62 -6.69
C ARG A 156 14.67 10.75 -8.21
N ASN A 157 15.80 10.54 -8.89
CA ASN A 157 15.91 10.66 -10.34
C ASN A 157 15.29 9.47 -11.07
N HIS A 158 15.17 8.32 -10.40
CA HIS A 158 14.51 7.13 -10.95
C HIS A 158 12.99 7.14 -10.74
N ARG A 159 12.46 8.09 -9.98
CA ARG A 159 11.01 8.23 -9.77
C ARG A 159 10.35 8.78 -11.04
N PRO A 160 9.17 8.28 -11.43
CA PRO A 160 8.45 8.79 -12.59
C PRO A 160 8.00 10.24 -12.34
N LYS A 161 8.00 11.06 -13.38
CA LYS A 161 7.40 12.40 -13.35
C LYS A 161 5.87 12.27 -13.33
N PHE A 162 5.16 13.26 -12.78
CA PHE A 162 3.69 13.25 -12.75
C PHE A 162 3.06 13.08 -14.14
N ALA A 163 3.66 13.65 -15.20
CA ALA A 163 3.20 13.42 -16.57
C ALA A 163 3.25 11.94 -16.99
N GLN A 164 4.30 11.21 -16.59
CA GLN A 164 4.43 9.77 -16.84
C GLN A 164 3.39 8.97 -16.03
N ILE A 165 3.17 9.36 -14.76
CA ILE A 165 2.16 8.75 -13.88
C ILE A 165 0.75 8.89 -14.49
N VAL A 166 0.37 10.09 -14.92
CA VAL A 166 -0.93 10.34 -15.58
C VAL A 166 -1.08 9.46 -16.82
N ASN A 167 -0.05 9.39 -17.67
CA ASN A 167 -0.07 8.56 -18.87
C ASN A 167 -0.23 7.07 -18.55
N THR A 168 0.45 6.59 -17.51
CA THR A 168 0.35 5.20 -17.05
C THR A 168 -1.06 4.87 -16.56
N LEU A 169 -1.66 5.74 -15.74
CA LEU A 169 -3.03 5.56 -15.24
C LEU A 169 -4.06 5.63 -16.37
N ASP A 170 -3.90 6.56 -17.32
CA ASP A 170 -4.76 6.66 -18.50
C ASP A 170 -4.72 5.38 -19.35
N LYS A 171 -3.55 4.73 -19.48
CA LYS A 171 -3.44 3.43 -20.16
C LYS A 171 -4.21 2.33 -19.42
N MET A 172 -4.12 2.30 -18.09
CA MET A 172 -4.85 1.34 -17.26
C MET A 172 -6.36 1.55 -17.34
N ILE A 173 -6.83 2.80 -17.38
CA ILE A 173 -8.26 3.12 -17.51
C ILE A 173 -8.79 2.72 -18.89
N ARG A 174 -8.02 2.97 -19.96
CA ARG A 174 -8.39 2.59 -21.33
C ARG A 174 -8.37 1.08 -21.57
N ASN A 175 -7.57 0.33 -20.81
CA ASN A 175 -7.52 -1.12 -20.87
C ASN A 175 -7.74 -1.75 -19.49
N PRO A 176 -9.00 -1.84 -19.01
CA PRO A 176 -9.30 -2.36 -17.68
C PRO A 176 -8.85 -3.81 -17.45
N ASN A 177 -8.56 -4.58 -18.52
CA ASN A 177 -7.98 -5.91 -18.37
C ASN A 177 -6.60 -5.90 -17.70
N SER A 178 -5.83 -4.81 -17.81
CA SER A 178 -4.56 -4.66 -17.09
C SER A 178 -4.75 -4.43 -15.58
N LEU A 179 -5.97 -4.11 -15.16
CA LEU A 179 -6.35 -3.92 -13.75
C LEU A 179 -6.94 -5.19 -13.14
N LYS A 180 -7.04 -6.29 -13.90
CA LYS A 180 -7.31 -7.60 -13.30
C LYS A 180 -6.12 -7.95 -12.42
N ALA A 181 -6.36 -8.18 -11.13
CA ALA A 181 -5.42 -8.92 -10.32
C ALA A 181 -5.21 -10.26 -11.06
N MET A 182 -4.02 -10.50 -11.60
CA MET A 182 -3.73 -11.81 -12.18
C MET A 182 -3.81 -12.81 -11.03
N ALA A 183 -4.82 -13.69 -11.07
CA ALA A 183 -4.62 -15.05 -10.59
C ALA A 183 -3.41 -15.62 -11.36
N PRO A 184 -2.50 -16.37 -10.71
CA PRO A 184 -1.29 -16.86 -11.36
C PRO A 184 -1.68 -17.64 -12.62
N LEU A 185 -1.04 -17.30 -13.75
CA LEU A 185 -1.26 -17.98 -15.03
C LEU A 185 -0.95 -19.48 -14.88
N SER A 186 -1.98 -20.30 -15.02
CA SER A 186 -1.88 -21.72 -15.28
C SER A 186 -1.71 -21.96 -16.79
N SER A 187 -0.49 -21.95 -17.33
CA SER A 187 -0.16 -22.71 -18.56
C SER A 187 1.35 -22.87 -18.78
N GLY A 188 1.84 -24.06 -18.40
CA GLY A 188 2.98 -24.81 -18.95
C GLY A 188 4.14 -24.08 -19.64
N VAL A 189 5.21 -23.81 -18.89
CA VAL A 189 6.60 -24.17 -19.25
C VAL A 189 7.37 -24.45 -17.94
N ASN A 190 7.99 -25.63 -17.84
CA ASN A 190 8.78 -26.06 -16.67
C ASN A 190 9.94 -25.11 -16.36
N LEU A 191 9.91 -24.43 -15.22
CA LEU A 191 11.08 -23.94 -14.49
C LEU A 191 11.01 -24.43 -13.04
N PRO A 192 12.01 -25.17 -12.53
CA PRO A 192 12.08 -25.54 -11.13
C PRO A 192 12.68 -24.35 -10.35
N LEU A 193 11.91 -23.79 -9.41
CA LEU A 193 12.24 -22.82 -8.34
C LEU A 193 11.33 -21.58 -8.36
N LEU A 194 10.11 -21.75 -7.83
CA LEU A 194 9.25 -20.79 -7.09
C LEU A 194 7.80 -21.24 -7.23
N ASP A 195 7.48 -22.33 -6.54
CA ASP A 195 6.11 -22.74 -6.31
C ASP A 195 5.47 -21.76 -5.31
N ARG A 196 4.55 -20.93 -5.80
CA ARG A 196 3.57 -20.20 -5.00
C ARG A 196 2.19 -20.46 -5.57
N THR A 197 1.84 -21.74 -5.59
CA THR A 197 0.46 -22.16 -5.37
C THR A 197 -0.10 -21.45 -4.13
N VAL A 198 -1.43 -21.24 -4.08
CA VAL A 198 -2.13 -21.05 -2.81
C VAL A 198 -1.48 -22.01 -1.84
N PRO A 199 -0.91 -21.56 -0.70
CA PRO A 199 -0.20 -22.49 0.15
C PRO A 199 -1.15 -23.63 0.42
N ASP A 200 -0.75 -24.83 0.04
CA ASP A 200 -1.53 -26.01 0.36
C ASP A 200 -1.60 -26.01 1.89
N TYR A 201 -2.74 -25.69 2.47
CA TYR A 201 -2.82 -25.51 3.92
C TYR A 201 -2.62 -26.85 4.64
N THR A 202 -2.64 -27.96 3.89
CA THR A 202 -2.21 -29.29 4.36
C THR A 202 -0.68 -29.46 4.43
N SER A 203 0.09 -28.58 3.81
CA SER A 203 1.56 -28.62 3.77
C SER A 203 2.24 -27.87 4.92
N PHE A 204 1.49 -27.04 5.67
CA PHE A 204 2.03 -26.36 6.83
C PHE A 204 1.98 -27.27 8.06
N ASN A 205 3.09 -27.33 8.79
CA ASN A 205 3.16 -28.14 10.00
C ASN A 205 2.82 -27.31 11.26
N THR A 206 2.88 -25.98 11.17
CA THR A 206 2.66 -25.09 12.33
C THR A 206 1.90 -23.81 11.97
N VAL A 207 1.21 -23.25 12.97
CA VAL A 207 0.56 -21.93 12.89
C VAL A 207 1.58 -20.82 12.59
N ASP A 208 2.82 -20.96 13.06
CA ASP A 208 3.90 -20.01 12.83
C ASP A 208 4.29 -19.90 11.35
N GLU A 209 4.45 -21.04 10.68
CA GLU A 209 4.73 -21.09 9.24
C GLU A 209 3.59 -20.46 8.43
N TRP A 210 2.35 -20.75 8.82
CA TRP A 210 1.17 -20.14 8.21
C TRP A 210 1.15 -18.61 8.37
N LEU A 211 1.41 -18.11 9.59
CA LEU A 211 1.48 -16.67 9.87
C LEU A 211 2.58 -16.01 9.04
N ASP A 212 3.77 -16.61 8.90
CA ASP A 212 4.83 -16.09 8.03
C ASP A 212 4.43 -16.06 6.55
N ALA A 213 3.75 -17.12 6.09
CA ALA A 213 3.30 -17.24 4.70
C ALA A 213 2.32 -16.11 4.34
N ILE A 214 1.38 -15.79 5.23
CA ILE A 214 0.47 -14.65 5.06
C ILE A 214 1.07 -13.30 5.49
N LYS A 215 2.37 -13.24 5.77
CA LYS A 215 3.08 -12.03 6.21
C LYS A 215 2.52 -11.40 7.48
N MET A 216 2.01 -12.24 8.38
CA MET A 216 1.49 -11.91 9.72
C MET A 216 2.37 -12.51 10.83
N GLY A 217 3.63 -12.85 10.53
CA GLY A 217 4.58 -13.49 11.47
C GLY A 217 4.84 -12.71 12.76
N GLN A 218 4.55 -11.41 12.78
CA GLN A 218 4.62 -10.59 14.00
C GLN A 218 3.62 -11.00 15.09
N TYR A 219 2.59 -11.80 14.77
CA TYR A 219 1.55 -12.23 15.71
C TYR A 219 1.77 -13.64 16.28
N LYS A 220 2.88 -14.31 15.93
CA LYS A 220 3.16 -15.70 16.35
C LYS A 220 3.07 -15.90 17.85
N GLU A 221 3.79 -15.09 18.61
CA GLU A 221 3.82 -15.17 20.06
C GLU A 221 2.43 -14.90 20.66
N SER A 222 1.67 -13.96 20.10
CA SER A 222 0.32 -13.65 20.55
C SER A 222 -0.67 -14.79 20.29
N PHE A 223 -0.56 -15.48 19.15
CA PHE A 223 -1.36 -16.67 18.85
C PHE A 223 -1.02 -17.82 19.78
N ALA A 224 0.28 -18.09 19.99
CA ALA A 224 0.75 -19.14 20.90
C ALA A 224 0.30 -18.89 22.35
N ASN A 225 0.47 -17.67 22.86
CA ASN A 225 0.08 -17.29 24.23
C ASN A 225 -1.43 -17.37 24.47
N ALA A 226 -2.24 -17.21 23.43
CA ALA A 226 -3.69 -17.33 23.50
C ALA A 226 -4.22 -18.75 23.22
N GLY A 227 -3.32 -19.73 23.00
CA GLY A 227 -3.69 -21.13 22.79
C GLY A 227 -4.07 -21.49 21.35
N PHE A 228 -3.82 -20.62 20.37
CA PHE A 228 -4.06 -20.89 18.95
C PHE A 228 -2.83 -21.56 18.32
N THR A 229 -2.53 -22.78 18.76
CA THR A 229 -1.31 -23.52 18.38
C THR A 229 -1.53 -24.61 17.33
N SER A 230 -2.77 -24.91 16.95
CA SER A 230 -3.11 -25.88 15.91
C SER A 230 -4.12 -25.34 14.89
N PHE A 231 -4.12 -25.92 13.69
CA PHE A 231 -5.04 -25.53 12.63
C PHE A 231 -6.51 -25.82 12.97
N ASP A 232 -6.81 -26.84 13.78
CA ASP A 232 -8.18 -27.09 14.25
C ASP A 232 -8.74 -25.90 15.03
N VAL A 233 -7.95 -25.34 15.95
CA VAL A 233 -8.37 -24.21 16.79
C VAL A 233 -8.34 -22.91 16.00
N VAL A 234 -7.31 -22.69 15.18
CA VAL A 234 -7.21 -21.51 14.29
C VAL A 234 -8.36 -21.48 13.29
N SER A 235 -8.75 -22.64 12.76
CA SER A 235 -9.88 -22.74 11.85
C SER A 235 -11.18 -22.29 12.51
N GLN A 236 -11.33 -22.34 13.83
CA GLN A 236 -12.58 -21.95 14.50
C GLN A 236 -12.60 -20.50 14.97
N MET A 237 -11.51 -19.75 14.81
CA MET A 237 -11.40 -18.39 15.29
C MET A 237 -12.49 -17.47 14.73
N THR A 238 -12.99 -16.62 15.60
CA THR A 238 -13.93 -15.54 15.31
C THR A 238 -13.20 -14.19 15.23
N MET A 239 -13.90 -13.13 14.82
CA MET A 239 -13.36 -11.76 14.91
C MET A 239 -12.99 -11.37 16.35
N GLU A 240 -13.75 -11.86 17.34
CA GLU A 240 -13.47 -11.60 18.75
C GLU A 240 -12.16 -12.25 19.21
N ASP A 241 -11.89 -13.47 18.74
CA ASP A 241 -10.62 -14.15 19.02
C ASP A 241 -9.43 -13.42 18.41
N ILE A 242 -9.57 -12.92 17.18
CA ILE A 242 -8.55 -12.12 16.47
C ILE A 242 -8.23 -10.83 17.24
N LEU A 243 -9.26 -10.17 17.79
CA LEU A 243 -9.06 -9.01 18.65
C LEU A 243 -8.37 -9.39 19.97
N ARG A 244 -8.74 -10.54 20.55
CA ARG A 244 -8.16 -11.04 21.81
C ARG A 244 -6.67 -11.38 21.69
N VAL A 245 -6.21 -11.86 20.54
CA VAL A 245 -4.78 -12.06 20.25
C VAL A 245 -4.03 -10.75 19.93
N GLY A 246 -4.66 -9.59 20.09
CA GLY A 246 -4.00 -8.29 19.92
C GLY A 246 -3.85 -7.86 18.45
N VAL A 247 -4.58 -8.50 17.52
CA VAL A 247 -4.64 -8.04 16.13
C VAL A 247 -5.68 -6.92 16.03
N THR A 248 -5.24 -5.68 16.26
CA THR A 248 -6.10 -4.48 16.27
C THR A 248 -6.23 -3.82 14.90
N LEU A 249 -5.30 -4.08 13.99
CA LEU A 249 -5.28 -3.49 12.65
C LEU A 249 -6.31 -4.15 11.73
N ALA A 250 -7.28 -3.38 11.23
CA ALA A 250 -8.37 -3.88 10.39
C ALA A 250 -7.89 -4.65 9.15
N GLY A 251 -6.83 -4.19 8.49
CA GLY A 251 -6.23 -4.90 7.36
C GLY A 251 -5.65 -6.27 7.76
N HIS A 252 -5.01 -6.35 8.92
CA HIS A 252 -4.49 -7.63 9.44
C HIS A 252 -5.61 -8.56 9.88
N GLN A 253 -6.63 -8.03 10.57
CA GLN A 253 -7.83 -8.79 10.93
C GLN A 253 -8.46 -9.42 9.69
N LYS A 254 -8.71 -8.62 8.66
CA LYS A 254 -9.31 -9.07 7.40
C LYS A 254 -8.43 -10.09 6.70
N LYS A 255 -7.11 -9.87 6.65
CA LYS A 255 -6.15 -10.80 6.02
C LYS A 255 -6.12 -12.15 6.71
N ILE A 256 -6.06 -12.16 8.04
CA ILE A 256 -6.06 -13.40 8.83
C ILE A 256 -7.40 -14.11 8.69
N LEU A 257 -8.53 -13.41 8.85
CA LEU A 257 -9.87 -14.01 8.73
C LEU A 257 -10.14 -14.58 7.33
N ASN A 258 -9.74 -13.89 6.26
CA ASN A 258 -9.86 -14.42 4.91
C ASN A 258 -9.02 -15.68 4.72
N SER A 259 -7.79 -15.70 5.25
CA SER A 259 -6.93 -16.90 5.21
C SER A 259 -7.55 -18.08 5.98
N ILE A 260 -8.18 -17.82 7.13
CA ILE A 260 -8.92 -18.83 7.91
C ILE A 260 -10.12 -19.36 7.13
N GLN A 261 -10.87 -18.51 6.41
CA GLN A 261 -11.99 -18.97 5.57
C GLN A 261 -11.54 -19.90 4.44
N VAL A 262 -10.42 -19.58 3.78
CA VAL A 262 -9.84 -20.44 2.75
C VAL A 262 -9.38 -21.77 3.34
N MET A 263 -8.71 -21.73 4.50
CA MET A 263 -8.29 -22.92 5.26
C MET A 263 -9.49 -23.83 5.61
N ARG A 264 -10.60 -23.27 6.11
CA ARG A 264 -11.85 -24.02 6.38
C ARG A 264 -12.37 -24.73 5.13
N ALA A 265 -12.42 -24.02 4.00
CA ALA A 265 -12.95 -24.56 2.76
C ALA A 265 -12.12 -25.76 2.26
N GLN A 266 -10.80 -25.72 2.45
CA GLN A 266 -9.92 -26.83 2.07
C GLN A 266 -10.00 -28.01 3.04
N MET A 267 -10.01 -27.77 4.35
CA MET A 267 -10.16 -28.83 5.36
C MET A 267 -11.47 -29.61 5.20
N ASN A 268 -12.57 -28.93 4.86
CA ASN A 268 -13.86 -29.57 4.62
C ASN A 268 -13.89 -30.42 3.33
N GLN A 269 -13.10 -30.07 2.31
CA GLN A 269 -13.01 -30.87 1.07
C GLN A 269 -12.31 -32.21 1.29
N ILE A 270 -11.36 -32.27 2.23
CA ILE A 270 -10.60 -33.49 2.54
C ILE A 270 -11.47 -34.48 3.32
N GLN A 271 -12.27 -34.01 4.29
CA GLN A 271 -13.19 -34.86 5.05
C GLN A 271 -14.32 -35.46 4.18
N SER A 272 -14.72 -34.79 3.10
CA SER A 272 -15.78 -35.29 2.21
C SER A 272 -15.34 -36.41 1.26
N VAL A 273 -14.04 -36.72 1.18
CA VAL A 273 -13.50 -37.78 0.30
C VAL A 273 -13.32 -39.12 1.04
N GLU A 274 -13.39 -39.12 2.37
CA GLU A 274 -13.23 -40.32 3.22
C GLU A 274 -14.56 -40.96 3.68
N VAL A 275 -15.69 -40.70 3.01
CA VAL A 275 -17.00 -41.33 3.29
C VAL A 275 -17.45 -42.23 2.15
#